data_AF-A0A3D0LVZ2-F1
#
_entry.id   AF-A0A3D0LVZ2-F1
#
_cell.length_a   1.000
_cell.length_b   1.000
_cell.length_c   1.000
_cell.angle_alpha   90.00
_cell.angle_beta   90.00
_cell.angle_gamma   90.00
#
_symmetry.space_group_name_H-M   'P 1'
#
loop_
_entity.id
_entity.type
_entity.pdbx_description
1 polymer ?
#
loop_
_entity_poly.entity_id
_entity_poly.type
_entity_poly.pdbx_seq_one_letter_code
_entity_poly.pdbx_strand_id
1 'polypeptide(L)' 'MTEQEFKTLLSQHAVKCVQVTRCQDRGYMVLADGKSLKTERQLVVEFTDLNTVGGYLGNLGVLEFCVKQSHGE' A
#
# COMPACT_ATOMS: atom_id res chain seq x y z
N MET A 1 2.57 -5.30 7.39
CA MET A 1 1.64 -6.44 7.30
C MET A 1 1.95 -7.21 6.03
N THR A 2 1.68 -8.51 5.97
CA THR A 2 1.85 -9.26 4.72
C THR A 2 0.66 -9.01 3.78
N GLU A 3 0.81 -9.34 2.50
CA GLU A 3 -0.30 -9.26 1.52
C GLU A 3 -1.50 -10.13 1.91
N GLN A 4 -1.27 -11.33 2.46
CA GLN A 4 -2.34 -12.22 2.89
C GLN A 4 -3.11 -11.64 4.08
N GLU A 5 -2.42 -11.10 5.08
CA GLU A 5 -3.04 -10.41 6.21
C GLU A 5 -3.88 -9.23 5.71
N PHE A 6 -3.33 -8.46 4.78
CA PHE A 6 -4.01 -7.31 4.20
C PHE A 6 -5.29 -7.72 3.47
N LYS A 7 -5.27 -8.76 2.63
CA LYS A 7 -6.46 -9.32 1.98
C LYS A 7 -7.51 -9.77 3.00
N THR A 8 -7.08 -10.45 4.07
CA THR A 8 -7.96 -10.90 5.14
C THR A 8 -8.62 -9.72 5.86
N LEU A 9 -7.88 -8.64 6.13
CA LEU A 9 -8.42 -7.43 6.75
C LEU A 9 -9.34 -6.65 5.80
N LEU A 10 -9.02 -6.61 4.50
CA LEU A 10 -9.88 -5.98 3.49
C LEU A 10 -11.23 -6.70 3.38
N SER A 11 -11.21 -8.04 3.31
CA SER A 11 -12.43 -8.86 3.26
C SER A 11 -13.32 -8.68 4.49
N GLN A 12 -12.71 -8.44 5.66
CA GLN A 12 -13.43 -8.14 6.90
C GLN A 12 -13.84 -6.67 7.04
N HIS A 13 -13.59 -5.81 6.05
CA HIS A 13 -13.78 -4.37 6.13
C HIS A 13 -13.06 -3.73 7.33
N ALA A 14 -11.96 -4.35 7.79
CA ALA A 14 -11.20 -3.93 8.96
C ALA A 14 -10.10 -2.92 8.63
N VAL A 15 -9.74 -2.77 7.35
CA VAL A 15 -8.82 -1.74 6.88
C VAL A 15 -9.57 -0.41 6.81
N LYS A 16 -9.19 0.53 7.66
CA LYS A 16 -9.82 1.86 7.73
C LYS A 16 -9.27 2.83 6.69
N CYS A 17 -7.99 2.71 6.36
CA CYS A 17 -7.31 3.66 5.48
C CYS A 17 -6.20 2.95 4.71
N VAL A 18 -6.21 3.16 3.39
CA VAL A 18 -5.11 2.77 2.50
C VAL A 18 -4.45 4.04 1.98
N GLN A 19 -3.14 4.13 2.16
CA GLN A 19 -2.32 5.26 1.76
C GLN A 19 -1.19 4.79 0.86
N VAL A 20 -0.86 5.59 -0.13
CA VAL A 20 0.30 5.38 -0.99
C VAL A 20 1.25 6.53 -0.71
N THR A 21 2.45 6.22 -0.23
CA THR A 21 3.47 7.23 0.04
C THR A 21 4.58 7.14 -0.99
N ARG A 22 5.09 8.29 -1.46
CA ARG A 22 6.30 8.33 -2.28
C ARG A 22 7.53 8.22 -1.38
N CYS A 23 8.38 7.26 -1.64
CA CYS A 23 9.71 7.13 -1.04
C CYS A 23 10.72 7.69 -2.04
N GLN A 24 11.41 8.78 -1.67
CA GLN A 24 12.16 9.64 -2.60
C GLN A 24 13.13 8.87 -3.52
N ASP A 25 13.74 7.79 -3.05
CA ASP A 25 14.73 7.00 -3.77
C ASP A 25 14.23 5.62 -4.24
N ARG A 26 13.03 5.20 -3.81
CA ARG A 26 12.54 3.81 -4.00
C ARG A 26 11.19 3.67 -4.68
N GLY A 27 10.58 4.79 -5.08
CA GLY A 27 9.29 4.82 -5.76
C GLY A 27 8.12 5.05 -4.81
N TYR A 28 7.17 4.11 -4.76
CA TYR A 28 5.93 4.20 -3.99
C TYR A 28 5.77 2.99 -3.08
N MET A 29 5.23 3.23 -1.89
CA MET A 29 4.93 2.19 -0.90
C MET A 29 3.48 2.30 -0.48
N VAL A 30 2.83 1.15 -0.26
CA VAL A 30 1.48 1.07 0.28
C VAL A 30 1.54 0.95 1.81
N LEU A 31 0.76 1.78 2.48
CA LEU A 31 0.49 1.74 3.91
C LEU A 31 -0.98 1.44 4.12
N ALA A 32 -1.29 0.46 4.95
CA ALA A 32 -2.65 0.20 5.41
C ALA A 32 -2.69 0.41 6.92
N ASP A 33 -3.57 1.31 7.38
CA ASP A 33 -3.66 1.71 8.79
C ASP A 33 -2.28 2.12 9.37
N GLY A 34 -1.49 2.86 8.57
CA GLY A 34 -0.14 3.30 8.94
C GLY A 34 0.96 2.22 8.92
N LYS A 35 0.63 0.96 8.58
CA LYS A 35 1.61 -0.13 8.47
C LYS A 35 1.97 -0.42 7.02
N SER A 36 3.26 -0.52 6.73
CA SER A 36 3.73 -0.86 5.39
C SER A 36 3.29 -2.26 4.96
N LEU A 37 2.84 -2.37 3.71
CA LEU A 37 2.58 -3.64 3.08
C LEU A 37 3.91 -4.32 2.75
N LYS A 38 3.98 -5.61 3.05
CA LYS A 38 5.17 -6.44 2.89
C LYS A 38 4.80 -7.69 2.10
N THR A 39 5.75 -8.17 1.32
CA THR A 39 5.73 -9.50 0.71
C THR A 39 5.72 -10.59 1.79
N GLU A 40 5.47 -11.83 1.40
CA GLU A 40 5.58 -13.00 2.28
C GLU A 40 6.99 -13.15 2.89
N ARG A 41 8.02 -12.63 2.21
CA ARG A 41 9.42 -12.57 2.71
C ARG A 41 9.68 -11.39 3.66
N GLN A 42 8.63 -10.71 4.12
CA GLN A 42 8.69 -9.53 4.98
C GLN A 42 9.44 -8.32 4.39
N LEU A 43 9.71 -8.33 3.10
CA LEU A 43 10.25 -7.17 2.37
C LEU A 43 9.11 -6.21 2.08
N VAL A 44 9.34 -4.91 2.28
CA VAL A 44 8.40 -3.86 1.90
C VAL A 44 8.09 -3.98 0.40
N VAL A 45 6.81 -3.91 0.04
CA VAL A 45 6.40 -3.86 -1.36
C VAL A 45 6.62 -2.44 -1.89
N GLU A 46 7.47 -2.32 -2.90
CA GLU A 46 7.88 -1.07 -3.52
C GLU A 46 7.44 -1.08 -4.99
N PHE A 47 6.91 0.04 -5.46
CA PHE A 47 6.38 0.19 -6.80
C PHE A 47 7.04 1.38 -7.49
N THR A 48 7.40 1.23 -8.76
CA THR A 48 8.10 2.28 -9.52
C THR A 48 7.19 3.48 -9.80
N ASP A 49 5.89 3.24 -10.01
CA ASP A 49 4.92 4.25 -10.43
C ASP A 49 3.53 4.03 -9.83
N LEU A 50 2.77 5.13 -9.72
CA LEU A 50 1.44 5.15 -9.12
C LEU A 50 0.42 4.29 -9.90
N ASN A 51 0.61 4.14 -11.21
CA ASN A 51 -0.28 3.34 -12.05
C ASN A 51 -0.17 1.85 -11.68
N THR A 52 1.05 1.35 -11.49
CA THR A 52 1.29 -0.01 -11.00
C THR A 52 0.70 -0.21 -9.60
N VAL A 53 0.83 0.78 -8.71
CA VAL A 53 0.19 0.73 -7.38
C VAL A 53 -1.32 0.63 -7.50
N GLY A 54 -1.95 1.47 -8.33
CA GLY A 54 -3.40 1.50 -8.52
C GLY A 54 -3.93 0.17 -9.06
N GLY A 55 -3.28 -0.40 -10.07
CA GLY A 55 -3.64 -1.72 -10.61
C GLY A 55 -3.49 -2.83 -9.57
N TYR A 56 -2.41 -2.81 -8.78
CA TYR A 56 -2.19 -3.76 -7.70
C TYR A 56 -3.29 -3.66 -6.63
N LEU A 57 -3.59 -2.44 -6.15
CA LEU A 57 -4.63 -2.18 -5.16
C LEU A 57 -6.02 -2.58 -5.69
N GLY A 58 -6.32 -2.29 -6.96
CA GLY A 58 -7.55 -2.71 -7.62
C GLY A 58 -7.72 -4.23 -7.67
N ASN A 59 -6.66 -4.98 -7.97
CA ASN A 59 -6.66 -6.44 -7.93
C ASN A 59 -6.90 -7.00 -6.52
N LEU A 60 -6.61 -6.21 -5.48
CA LEU A 60 -6.91 -6.55 -4.08
C LEU A 60 -8.30 -6.11 -3.62
N GLY A 61 -9.08 -5.45 -4.49
CA GLY A 61 -10.41 -4.94 -4.16
C GLY A 61 -10.40 -3.58 -3.45
N VAL A 62 -9.29 -2.86 -3.46
CA VAL A 62 -9.21 -1.50 -2.92
C VAL A 62 -9.64 -0.50 -3.99
N LEU A 63 -10.76 0.17 -3.75
CA LEU A 63 -11.35 1.12 -4.69
C LEU A 63 -10.96 2.58 -4.39
N GLU A 64 -10.58 2.88 -3.15
CA GLU A 64 -10.20 4.22 -2.71
C GLU A 64 -8.90 4.16 -1.90
N PHE A 65 -7.98 5.07 -2.19
CA PHE A 65 -6.73 5.24 -1.44
C PHE A 65 -6.26 6.70 -1.50
N CYS A 66 -5.55 7.13 -0.48
CA CYS A 66 -4.96 8.47 -0.42
C CYS A 66 -3.49 8.44 -0.85
N VAL A 67 -3.10 9.34 -1.75
CA VAL A 67 -1.69 9.51 -2.10
C VAL A 67 -1.08 10.62 -1.25
N LYS A 68 -0.09 10.28 -0.42
CA LYS A 68 0.73 11.25 0.30
C LYS A 68 2.09 11.40 -0.38
N GLN A 69 2.44 12.62 -0.74
CA GLN A 69 3.80 12.95 -1.13
C GLN A 69 4.56 13.32 0.14
N SER A 70 5.60 12.58 0.49
CA SER A 70 6.52 13.01 1.53
C SER A 70 7.33 14.18 0.98
N HIS A 71 6.83 15.41 1.15
CA HIS A 71 7.67 16.59 1.10
C HIS A 71 8.60 16.48 2.30
N GLY A 72 9.91 16.41 2.06
CA GLY A 72 10.87 16.58 3.13
C GLY A 72 10.70 18.00 3.66
N GLU A 73 10.44 18.12 4.96
CA GLU A 73 10.74 19.34 5.71
C GLU A 73 12.25 19.42 5.96
#